data_AF-A0A9P0LMB1-F1
#
_entry.id   AF-A0A9P0LMB1-F1
#
_cell.length_a   1.000
_cell.length_b   1.000
_cell.length_c   1.000
_cell.angle_alpha   90.00
_cell.angle_beta   90.00
_cell.angle_gamma   90.00
#
_symmetry.space_group_name_H-M   'P 1'
#
loop_
_entity.id
_entity.type
_entity.pdbx_description
1 polymer ?
#
loop_
_entity_poly.entity_id
_entity_poly.type
_entity_poly.pdbx_seq_one_letter_code
_entity_poly.pdbx_strand_id
1 'polypeptide(L)'
;MFASTPQRNDDGLRASYNIPLLIAKSGKSHTVGEKLILPALEEVLKTVLHKPASDIIKRIPLSNNTVERRIDEVSTDIESFLCNYLQTTHFSIQLEESTLPDNAALLLAYVRFITN
;
A
#
# COMPACT_ATOMS: atom_id res chain seq x y z
N MET A 1 -18.50 -3.96 22.84
CA MET A 1 -19.17 -2.66 22.65
C MET A 1 -18.34 -1.88 21.62
N PHE A 2 -18.56 -2.15 20.33
CA PHE A 2 -17.82 -1.47 19.26
C PHE A 2 -18.64 -0.27 18.84
N ALA A 3 -18.14 0.92 19.18
CA ALA A 3 -18.74 2.18 18.78
C ALA A 3 -18.76 2.24 17.24
N SER A 4 -19.96 2.41 16.68
CA SER A 4 -20.16 2.65 15.26
C SER A 4 -19.34 3.87 14.85
N THR A 5 -18.26 3.63 14.12
CA THR A 5 -17.39 4.71 13.63
C THR A 5 -18.20 5.51 12.61
N PRO A 6 -18.29 6.85 12.72
CA PRO A 6 -19.09 7.63 11.80
C PRO A 6 -18.54 7.48 10.38
N GLN A 7 -19.43 7.21 9.41
CA GLN A 7 -19.16 6.90 7.99
C GLN A 7 -18.10 7.79 7.32
N ARG A 8 -17.95 9.04 7.78
CA ARG A 8 -16.97 10.03 7.31
C ARG A 8 -15.50 9.75 7.67
N ASN A 9 -15.23 8.91 8.67
CA ASN A 9 -13.86 8.49 9.03
C ASN A 9 -13.37 7.32 8.17
N ASP A 10 -14.29 6.55 7.59
CA ASP A 10 -13.96 5.36 6.81
C ASP A 10 -13.36 5.73 5.45
N ASP A 11 -13.90 6.77 4.79
CA ASP A 11 -13.41 7.20 3.46
C ASP A 11 -11.95 7.70 3.48
N GLY A 12 -11.58 8.48 4.51
CA GLY A 12 -10.22 8.99 4.66
C GLY A 12 -9.23 7.87 4.98
N LEU A 13 -9.62 6.95 5.86
CA LEU A 13 -8.85 5.76 6.17
C LEU A 13 -8.64 4.89 4.93
N ARG A 14 -9.71 4.62 4.18
CA ARG A 14 -9.65 3.86 2.92
C ARG A 14 -8.73 4.52 1.90
N ALA A 15 -8.82 5.84 1.71
CA ALA A 15 -7.89 6.58 0.86
C ALA A 15 -6.43 6.47 1.35
N SER A 16 -6.22 6.47 2.67
CA SER A 16 -4.89 6.32 3.29
C SER A 16 -4.24 4.96 3.05
N TYR A 17 -4.99 3.92 2.65
CA TYR A 17 -4.44 2.63 2.21
C TYR A 17 -4.36 2.53 0.68
N ASN A 18 -5.38 3.02 -0.03
CA ASN A 18 -5.44 2.92 -1.49
C ASN A 18 -4.34 3.73 -2.18
N ILE A 19 -4.01 4.92 -1.69
CA ILE A 19 -2.98 5.75 -2.33
C ILE A 19 -1.58 5.12 -2.18
N PRO A 20 -1.13 4.69 -0.98
CA PRO A 20 0.12 3.92 -0.85
C PRO A 20 0.17 2.68 -1.74
N LEU A 21 -0.94 1.95 -1.88
CA LEU A 21 -1.01 0.81 -2.81
C LEU A 21 -0.76 1.22 -4.27
N LEU A 22 -1.29 2.37 -4.72
CA LEU A 22 -1.00 2.90 -6.06
C LEU A 22 0.46 3.34 -6.21
N ILE A 23 1.06 3.92 -5.17
CA ILE A 23 2.49 4.27 -5.14
C ILE A 23 3.35 3.01 -5.31
N ALA A 24 3.06 1.96 -4.54
CA ALA A 24 3.77 0.68 -4.61
C ALA A 24 3.63 0.03 -6.00
N LYS A 25 2.41 -0.07 -6.52
CA LYS A 25 2.14 -0.65 -7.85
C LYS A 25 2.81 0.09 -9.00
N SER A 26 3.07 1.38 -8.85
CA SER A 26 3.76 2.20 -9.85
C SER A 26 5.29 2.26 -9.66
N GLY A 27 5.83 1.58 -8.65
CA GLY A 27 7.26 1.55 -8.35
C GLY A 27 7.83 2.91 -7.97
N LYS A 28 7.03 3.79 -7.37
CA LYS A 28 7.46 5.15 -6.98
C LYS A 28 7.94 5.18 -5.54
N SER A 29 8.85 6.11 -5.23
CA SER A 29 9.30 6.38 -3.87
C SER A 29 8.14 6.80 -2.97
N HIS A 30 8.16 6.37 -1.71
CA HIS A 30 7.16 6.75 -0.69
C HIS A 30 7.03 8.27 -0.53
N THR A 31 8.12 9.02 -0.76
CA THR A 31 8.15 10.49 -0.70
C THR A 31 7.24 11.17 -1.73
N VAL A 32 6.75 10.46 -2.76
CA VAL A 32 5.82 11.02 -3.75
C VAL A 32 4.50 11.47 -3.11
N GLY A 33 4.09 10.82 -2.02
CA GLY A 33 2.88 11.16 -1.26
C GLY A 33 2.92 12.62 -0.80
N GLU A 34 3.95 12.98 -0.05
CA GLU A 34 4.12 14.34 0.49
C GLU A 34 4.63 15.35 -0.55
N LYS A 35 5.49 14.94 -1.49
CA LYS A 35 6.12 15.87 -2.45
C LYS A 35 5.23 16.28 -3.62
N LEU A 36 4.28 15.42 -4.01
CA LEU A 36 3.47 15.64 -5.22
C LEU A 36 1.98 15.42 -4.99
N ILE A 37 1.59 14.30 -4.37
CA ILE A 37 0.17 13.95 -4.26
C ILE A 37 -0.57 14.92 -3.33
N LEU A 38 0.01 15.25 -2.18
CA LEU A 38 -0.59 16.23 -1.25
C LEU A 38 -0.73 17.63 -1.86
N PRO A 39 0.32 18.23 -2.49
CA PRO A 39 0.17 19.50 -3.21
C PRO A 39 -0.87 19.45 -4.34
N ALA A 40 -0.90 18.38 -5.13
CA ALA A 40 -1.87 18.24 -6.22
C ALA A 40 -3.32 18.15 -5.68
N LEU A 41 -3.52 17.40 -4.60
CA LEU A 41 -4.82 17.31 -3.94
C LEU A 41 -5.25 18.68 -3.37
N GLU A 42 -4.32 19.42 -2.77
CA GLU A 42 -4.57 20.77 -2.26
C GLU A 42 -5.03 21.73 -3.37
N GLU A 43 -4.35 21.70 -4.51
CA GLU A 43 -4.67 22.54 -5.67
C GLU A 43 -6.08 22.24 -6.20
N VAL A 44 -6.44 20.97 -6.40
CA VAL A 44 -7.77 20.55 -6.87
C VAL A 44 -8.86 20.95 -5.87
N LEU A 45 -8.61 20.76 -4.57
CA LEU A 45 -9.58 21.11 -3.53
C LEU A 45 -9.85 22.62 -3.49
N LYS A 46 -8.81 23.44 -3.63
CA LYS A 46 -8.94 24.91 -3.62
C LYS A 46 -9.53 25.48 -4.91
N THR A 47 -9.07 25.02 -6.07
CA THR A 47 -9.39 25.64 -7.37
C THR A 47 -10.63 25.07 -8.03
N VAL A 48 -10.81 23.75 -8.02
CA VAL A 48 -11.92 23.08 -8.71
C VAL A 48 -13.12 22.94 -7.78
N LEU A 49 -12.87 22.54 -6.53
CA LEU A 49 -13.94 22.25 -5.58
C LEU A 49 -14.28 23.42 -4.65
N HIS A 50 -13.42 24.44 -4.60
CA HIS A 50 -13.56 25.59 -3.70
C HIS A 50 -13.82 25.20 -2.24
N LYS A 51 -13.13 24.15 -1.77
CA LYS A 51 -13.23 23.61 -0.40
C LYS A 51 -11.95 23.86 0.40
N PRO A 52 -12.05 24.00 1.74
CA PRO A 52 -10.87 24.05 2.59
C PRO A 52 -10.11 22.72 2.51
N ALA A 53 -8.85 22.78 2.10
CA ALA A 53 -8.02 21.59 1.90
C ALA A 53 -7.53 20.97 3.23
N SER A 54 -7.34 21.78 4.26
CA SER A 54 -6.74 21.37 5.54
C SER A 54 -7.41 20.16 6.18
N ASP A 55 -8.74 20.13 6.18
CA ASP A 55 -9.51 19.12 6.91
C ASP A 55 -9.56 17.80 6.16
N ILE A 56 -9.47 17.83 4.82
CA ILE A 56 -9.47 16.65 3.97
C ILE A 56 -8.06 16.05 3.92
N ILE A 57 -7.03 16.88 3.74
CA ILE A 57 -5.63 16.43 3.71
C ILE A 57 -5.22 15.77 5.03
N LYS A 58 -5.62 16.33 6.17
CA LYS A 58 -5.34 15.72 7.49
C LYS A 58 -5.94 14.32 7.67
N ARG A 59 -7.01 13.99 6.93
CA ARG A 59 -7.64 12.65 6.99
C ARG A 59 -6.93 11.61 6.15
N ILE A 60 -6.05 12.03 5.24
CA ILE A 60 -5.32 11.14 4.33
C ILE A 60 -3.82 11.36 4.57
N PRO A 61 -3.26 10.80 5.65
CA PRO A 61 -1.85 10.97 5.96
C PRO A 61 -1.00 10.25 4.90
N LEU A 62 -0.16 11.01 4.19
CA LEU A 62 0.71 10.53 3.10
C LEU A 62 2.18 10.93 3.30
N SER A 63 2.61 11.13 4.54
CA SER A 63 4.04 11.30 4.83
C SER A 63 4.82 10.05 4.42
N ASN A 64 6.12 10.21 4.16
CA ASN A 64 7.01 9.10 3.79
C ASN A 64 6.81 7.85 4.69
N ASN A 65 6.87 8.05 6.02
CA ASN A 65 6.74 6.97 7.00
C ASN A 65 5.32 6.39 7.04
N THR A 66 4.29 7.18 6.73
CA THR A 66 2.92 6.67 6.69
C THR A 66 2.72 5.79 5.46
N VAL A 67 3.20 6.23 4.30
CA VAL A 67 3.12 5.47 3.05
C VAL A 67 3.84 4.13 3.22
N GLU A 68 5.05 4.14 3.79
CA GLU A 68 5.82 2.94 4.14
C GLU A 68 5.00 1.99 5.02
N ARG A 69 4.56 2.47 6.20
CA ARG A 69 3.79 1.63 7.13
C ARG A 69 2.52 1.05 6.51
N ARG A 70 1.82 1.81 5.68
CA ARG A 70 0.59 1.35 5.00
C ARG A 70 0.88 0.26 3.96
N ILE A 71 2.01 0.35 3.27
CA ILE A 71 2.47 -0.70 2.35
C ILE A 71 2.84 -1.95 3.15
N ASP A 72 3.56 -1.81 4.26
CA ASP A 72 3.95 -2.94 5.10
C ASP A 72 2.74 -3.66 5.71
N GLU A 73 1.75 -2.91 6.21
CA GLU A 73 0.49 -3.46 6.72
C GLU A 73 -0.25 -4.28 5.67
N VAL A 74 -0.39 -3.74 4.45
CA VAL A 74 -1.05 -4.44 3.35
C VAL A 74 -0.24 -5.64 2.88
N SER A 75 1.09 -5.52 2.84
CA SER A 75 1.98 -6.62 2.49
C SER A 75 1.86 -7.78 3.49
N THR A 76 1.85 -7.47 4.78
CA THR A 76 1.72 -8.46 5.86
C THR A 76 0.37 -9.17 5.79
N ASP A 77 -0.72 -8.45 5.52
CA ASP A 77 -2.05 -9.03 5.38
C ASP A 77 -2.14 -9.97 4.17
N ILE A 78 -1.61 -9.54 3.01
CA ILE A 78 -1.54 -10.36 1.79
C ILE A 78 -0.70 -11.61 2.02
N GLU A 79 0.46 -11.48 2.67
CA GLU A 79 1.35 -12.61 3.00
C GLU A 79 0.64 -13.60 3.93
N SER A 80 0.01 -13.12 5.01
CA SER A 80 -0.76 -13.94 5.94
C SER A 80 -1.89 -14.70 5.22
N PHE A 81 -2.66 -13.99 4.39
CA PHE A 81 -3.71 -14.61 3.57
C PHE A 81 -3.14 -15.70 2.67
N LEU A 82 -2.07 -15.40 1.92
CA LEU A 82 -1.45 -16.33 1.00
C LEU A 82 -0.91 -17.56 1.75
N CYS A 83 -0.20 -17.38 2.86
CA CYS A 83 0.32 -18.47 3.67
C CYS A 83 -0.81 -19.38 4.19
N ASN A 84 -1.89 -18.81 4.71
CA ASN A 84 -3.05 -19.59 5.17
C ASN A 84 -3.73 -20.33 4.01
N TYR A 85 -3.82 -19.71 2.84
CA TYR A 85 -4.39 -20.32 1.65
C TYR A 85 -3.55 -21.52 1.15
N LEU A 86 -2.23 -21.35 1.09
CA LEU A 86 -1.30 -22.38 0.63
C LEU A 86 -1.22 -23.59 1.57
N GLN A 87 -1.54 -23.43 2.87
CA GLN A 87 -1.62 -24.56 3.80
C GLN A 87 -2.70 -25.59 3.42
N THR A 88 -3.71 -25.19 2.64
CA THR A 88 -4.85 -26.04 2.31
C THR A 88 -4.99 -26.31 0.82
N THR A 89 -4.05 -25.84 -0.01
CA THR A 89 -4.12 -25.93 -1.46
C THR A 89 -2.87 -26.55 -2.06
N HIS A 90 -3.04 -27.18 -3.23
CA HIS A 90 -1.89 -27.67 -3.99
C HIS A 90 -1.21 -26.49 -4.68
N PHE A 91 0.09 -26.37 -4.49
CA PHE A 91 0.92 -25.37 -5.14
C PHE A 91 2.24 -25.98 -5.60
N SER A 92 2.93 -25.26 -6.48
CA SER A 92 4.30 -25.53 -6.87
C SER A 92 5.16 -24.34 -6.50
N ILE A 93 6.41 -24.60 -6.14
CA ILE A 93 7.40 -23.57 -5.84
C ILE A 93 8.61 -23.76 -6.76
N GLN A 94 9.08 -22.66 -7.33
CA GLN A 94 10.34 -22.61 -8.08
C GLN A 94 11.30 -21.70 -7.33
N LEU A 95 12.50 -22.21 -7.05
CA LEU A 95 13.59 -21.45 -6.44
C LEU A 95 14.62 -21.11 -7.52
N GLU A 96 15.06 -19.86 -7.56
CA GLU A 96 16.08 -19.37 -8.48
C GLU A 96 17.15 -18.60 -7.70
N GLU A 97 18.40 -19.04 -7.78
CA GLU A 97 19.54 -18.38 -7.17
C GLU A 97 20.36 -17.65 -8.24
N SER A 98 20.73 -16.40 -7.98
CA SER A 98 21.58 -15.58 -8.85
C SER A 98 22.64 -14.86 -8.03
N THR A 99 23.86 -14.77 -8.56
CA THR A 99 24.96 -14.01 -7.91
C THR A 99 25.02 -12.59 -8.46
N LEU A 100 25.02 -11.61 -7.57
CA LEU A 100 25.16 -10.18 -7.88
C LEU A 100 26.65 -9.78 -7.99
N PRO A 101 26.97 -8.65 -8.66
CA PRO A 101 28.36 -8.22 -8.89
C PRO A 101 29.22 -7.98 -7.64
N ASP A 102 28.60 -7.82 -6.47
CA ASP A 102 29.23 -7.65 -5.16
C ASP A 102 29.42 -8.97 -4.39
N ASN A 103 29.26 -10.11 -5.07
CA ASN A 103 29.31 -11.46 -4.49
C ASN A 103 28.16 -11.74 -3.50
N ALA A 104 27.08 -10.95 -3.52
CA ALA A 104 25.84 -11.28 -2.84
C ALA A 104 25.05 -12.32 -3.66
N ALA A 105 24.39 -13.26 -2.97
CA ALA A 105 23.47 -14.19 -3.60
C ALA A 105 22.02 -13.70 -3.42
N LEU A 106 21.25 -13.71 -4.50
CA LEU A 106 19.82 -13.45 -4.51
C LEU A 106 19.09 -14.77 -4.70
N LEU A 107 18.23 -15.14 -3.75
CA LEU A 107 17.34 -16.29 -3.86
C LEU A 107 15.89 -15.80 -4.06
N LEU A 108 15.30 -16.14 -5.20
CA LEU A 108 13.91 -15.85 -5.54
C LEU A 108 13.06 -17.12 -5.39
N ALA A 109 11.87 -16.98 -4.82
CA ALA A 109 10.89 -18.04 -4.69
C ALA A 109 9.59 -17.65 -5.40
N TYR A 110 9.22 -18.41 -6.43
CA TYR A 110 7.99 -18.22 -7.18
C TYR A 110 6.98 -19.29 -6.75
N VAL A 111 5.83 -18.87 -6.24
CA VAL A 111 4.74 -19.77 -5.87
C VAL A 111 3.64 -19.72 -6.92
N ARG A 112 3.25 -20.90 -7.43
CA ARG A 112 2.13 -21.05 -8.37
C ARG A 112 1.07 -21.97 -7.77
N PHE A 113 -0.15 -21.46 -7.65
CA PHE A 113 -1.33 -22.16 -7.14
C PHE A 113 -2.53 -21.92 -8.07
N ILE A 114 -3.59 -22.73 -7.92
CA ILE A 114 -4.84 -22.56 -8.67
C ILE A 114 -5.91 -22.09 -7.69
N THR A 115 -6.60 -21.00 -8.02
CA THR A 115 -7.77 -20.50 -7.28
C THR A 115 -9.05 -21.02 -7.90
N ASN A 116 -9.90 -21.66 -7.09
CA ASN A 116 -11.26 -22.06 -7.48
C ASN A 116 -12.25 -20.90 -7.44
#